data_AF-A0A7J9XVJ3-F1
#
_entry.id   AF-A0A7J9XVJ3-F1
#
_cell.length_a   1.000
_cell.length_b   1.000
_cell.length_c   1.000
_cell.angle_alpha   90.00
_cell.angle_beta   90.00
_cell.angle_gamma   90.00
#
_symmetry.space_group_name_H-M   'P 1'
#
loop_
_entity.id
_entity.type
_entity.pdbx_description
1 polymer ?
#
loop_
_entity_poly.entity_id
_entity_poly.type
_entity_poly.pdbx_seq_one_letter_code
_entity_poly.pdbx_strand_id
1 'polypeptide(L)' 'MTGQRPAAPVPGLRSTRQRTAVARLLDTTDDFRSAQEIHEELRRSGEGIGLTTVYRTLQRDQTSAKFG' A
#
# COMPACT_ATOMS: atom_id res chain seq x y z
N MET A 1 34.18 -23.60 -1.67
CA MET A 1 33.79 -22.21 -1.96
C MET A 1 32.30 -22.10 -1.75
N THR A 2 31.88 -21.36 -0.72
CA THR A 2 30.53 -21.36 -0.16
C THR A 2 29.51 -20.69 -1.10
N GLY A 3 28.47 -21.42 -1.48
CA GLY A 3 27.35 -20.90 -2.26
C GLY A 3 26.40 -20.08 -1.37
N GLN A 4 26.32 -18.78 -1.64
CA GLN A 4 25.41 -17.88 -0.95
C GLN A 4 23.99 -18.08 -1.49
N ARG A 5 23.10 -18.67 -0.69
CA ARG A 5 21.67 -18.79 -1.02
C ARG A 5 21.05 -17.39 -0.99
N PRO A 6 20.34 -16.94 -2.05
CA PRO A 6 19.64 -15.66 -1.99
C PRO A 6 18.61 -15.74 -0.86
N ALA A 7 18.70 -14.78 0.07
CA ALA A 7 17.77 -14.68 1.19
C ALA A 7 16.35 -14.59 0.64
N ALA A 8 15.50 -15.56 0.98
CA ALA A 8 14.10 -15.54 0.60
C ALA A 8 13.47 -14.22 1.07
N PRO A 9 12.62 -13.59 0.25
CA PRO A 9 12.01 -12.31 0.60
C PRO A 9 11.21 -12.46 1.89
N VAL A 10 11.63 -11.73 2.93
CA VAL A 10 10.98 -11.70 4.23
C VAL A 10 9.53 -11.21 4.04
N PRO A 11 8.50 -12.02 4.36
CA PRO A 11 7.10 -11.67 4.07
C PRO A 11 6.66 -10.32 4.66
N GLY A 12 7.20 -9.95 5.83
CA GLY A 12 6.88 -8.68 6.49
C GLY A 12 7.42 -7.43 5.78
N LEU A 13 8.49 -7.55 4.99
CA LEU A 13 9.10 -6.41 4.31
C LEU A 13 8.20 -5.89 3.17
N ARG A 14 7.57 -6.81 2.43
CA ARG A 14 6.61 -6.45 1.37
C ARG A 14 5.38 -5.75 1.94
N SER A 15 4.81 -6.29 3.01
CA SER A 15 3.64 -5.68 3.67
C SER A 15 3.94 -4.28 4.23
N THR A 16 5.16 -4.04 4.70
CA THR A 16 5.58 -2.71 5.17
C THR A 16 5.77 -1.74 4.00
N ARG A 17 6.41 -2.15 2.91
CA ARG A 17 6.55 -1.32 1.68
C ARG A 17 5.19 -0.91 1.10
N GLN A 18 4.27 -1.87 0.95
CA GLN A 18 2.93 -1.61 0.43
C GLN A 18 2.15 -0.62 1.31
N ARG A 19 2.21 -0.79 2.64
CA ARG A 19 1.57 0.16 3.57
C ARG A 19 2.16 1.56 3.45
N THR A 20 3.49 1.68 3.36
CA THR A 20 4.17 2.97 3.16
C THR A 20 3.80 3.60 1.81
N ALA A 21 3.70 2.81 0.74
CA ALA A 21 3.31 3.31 -0.58
C ALA A 21 1.88 3.85 -0.58
N VAL A 22 0.93 3.16 0.05
CA VAL A 22 -0.44 3.65 0.22
C VAL A 22 -0.46 4.96 1.03
N ALA A 23 0.22 5.00 2.17
CA ALA A 23 0.26 6.20 3.02
C ALA A 23 0.84 7.42 2.29
N ARG A 24 1.95 7.24 1.56
CA ARG A 24 2.54 8.31 0.74
C ARG A 24 1.59 8.78 -0.34
N LEU A 25 0.91 7.86 -1.03
CA LEU A 25 -0.04 8.22 -2.08
C LEU A 25 -1.21 9.04 -1.52
N LEU A 26 -1.73 8.64 -0.36
CA LEU A 26 -2.78 9.39 0.33
C LEU A 26 -2.31 10.78 0.78
N ASP A 27 -1.10 10.88 1.33
CA ASP A 27 -0.50 12.16 1.75
C ASP A 27 -0.26 13.12 0.58
N THR A 28 0.06 12.58 -0.61
CA THR A 28 0.26 13.39 -1.83
C THR A 28 -1.04 13.73 -2.57
N THR A 29 -2.16 13.10 -2.24
CA THR A 29 -3.43 13.31 -2.94
C THR A 29 -4.33 14.20 -2.10
N ASP A 30 -4.44 15.48 -2.47
CA ASP A 30 -5.29 16.48 -1.81
C ASP A 30 -6.79 16.26 -2.11
N ASP A 31 -7.09 15.58 -3.23
CA ASP A 31 -8.45 15.27 -3.69
C ASP A 31 -8.95 13.88 -3.30
N PHE A 32 -10.26 13.74 -3.13
CA PHE A 32 -10.88 12.43 -2.95
C PHE A 32 -10.67 11.55 -4.18
N ARG A 33 -9.86 10.50 -4.04
CA ARG A 33 -9.72 9.44 -5.04
C ARG A 33 -10.42 8.17 -4.60
N SER A 34 -11.07 7.50 -5.55
CA SER A 34 -11.67 6.20 -5.33
C SER A 34 -10.60 5.14 -5.04
N ALA A 35 -11.00 4.07 -4.36
CA ALA A 35 -10.11 2.94 -4.10
C ALA A 35 -9.53 2.31 -5.38
N GLN A 36 -10.27 2.38 -6.50
CA GLN A 36 -9.82 1.87 -7.78
C GLN A 36 -8.71 2.75 -8.39
N GLU A 37 -8.86 4.08 -8.31
CA GLU A 37 -7.83 5.01 -8.80
C GLU A 37 -6.53 4.88 -7.99
N ILE A 38 -6.64 4.77 -6.67
CA ILE A 38 -5.50 4.53 -5.78
C ILE A 38 -4.83 3.20 -6.10
N HIS A 39 -5.60 2.14 -6.35
CA HIS A 39 -5.06 0.84 -6.72
C HIS A 39 -4.30 0.87 -8.06
N GLU A 40 -4.87 1.52 -9.07
CA GLU A 40 -4.24 1.64 -10.39
C GLU A 40 -2.93 2.44 -10.32
N GLU A 41 -2.90 3.52 -9.54
CA GLU A 41 -1.69 4.32 -9.34
C GLU A 41 -0.57 3.54 -8.64
N LEU A 42 -0.92 2.76 -7.61
CA LEU A 42 0.03 1.89 -6.91
C LEU A 42 0.53 0.77 -7.84
N ARG A 43 -0.36 0.21 -8.67
CA ARG A 43 0.01 -0.82 -9.64
C ARG A 43 0.95 -0.27 -10.71
N ARG A 44 0.71 0.94 -11.22
CA ARG A 44 1.60 1.66 -12.15
C ARG A 44 2.97 1.94 -11.52
N SER A 45 3.00 2.19 -10.22
CA SER A 45 4.23 2.36 -9.43
C SER A 45 4.98 1.04 -9.16
N GLY A 46 4.48 -0.10 -9.65
CA GLY A 46 5.08 -1.42 -9.46
C GLY A 46 4.75 -2.10 -8.14
N GLU A 47 3.83 -1.54 -7.34
CA GLU A 47 3.38 -2.16 -6.11
C GLU A 47 2.34 -3.25 -6.40
N GLY A 48 2.68 -4.50 -6.07
CA GLY A 48 1.79 -5.66 -6.20
C GLY A 48 0.71 -5.70 -5.11
N ILE A 49 -0.01 -4.60 -4.92
CA ILE A 49 -1.04 -4.46 -3.90
C ILE A 49 -2.40 -4.89 -4.44
N GLY A 50 -3.17 -5.66 -3.67
CA GLY A 50 -4.53 -6.02 -4.02
C GLY A 50 -5.53 -4.91 -3.68
N LEU A 51 -6.59 -4.78 -4.46
CA LEU A 51 -7.68 -3.81 -4.23
C LEU A 51 -8.29 -3.92 -2.82
N THR A 52 -8.43 -5.14 -2.29
CA THR A 52 -8.91 -5.38 -0.91
C THR A 52 -8.01 -4.72 0.15
N THR A 53 -6.69 -4.70 -0.07
CA THR A 53 -5.75 -4.04 0.83
C THR A 53 -5.96 -2.53 0.79
N VAL A 54 -6.19 -1.95 -0.39
CA VAL A 54 -6.49 -0.53 -0.56
C VAL A 54 -7.78 -0.15 0.19
N TYR A 55 -8.85 -0.92 0.00
CA TYR A 55 -10.11 -0.72 0.73
C TYR A 55 -9.93 -0.77 2.25
N ARG A 56 -9.17 -1.73 2.76
CA ARG A 56 -8.93 -1.84 4.21
C ARG A 56 -8.13 -0.67 4.78
N THR A 57 -7.19 -0.11 4.01
CA THR A 57 -6.45 1.07 4.45
C THR A 57 -7.37 2.29 4.47
N LEU A 58 -8.08 2.53 3.36
CA LEU A 58 -9.03 3.64 3.25
C LEU A 58 -10.15 3.58 4.29
N GLN A 59 -10.68 2.38 4.60
CA GLN A 59 -11.72 2.22 5.62
C GLN A 59 -11.22 2.60 7.02
N ARG A 60 -9.94 2.35 7.32
CA ARG A 60 -9.34 2.71 8.61
C ARG A 60 -9.17 4.23 8.72
N ASP A 61 -8.76 4.88 7.64
CA ASP A 61 -8.59 6.34 7.59
C ASP A 61 -9.94 7.08 7.58
N GLN A 62 -10.92 6.60 6.80
CA GLN A 62 -12.30 7.15 6.79
C GLN A 62 -13.02 7.00 8.13
N THR A 63 -12.78 5.90 8.85
CA THR A 63 -13.32 5.73 10.21
C THR A 63 -12.73 6.80 11.15
N SER A 64 -11.47 7.19 10.97
CA SER A 64 -10.86 8.24 11.79
C SER A 64 -11.36 9.66 11.44
N ALA A 65 -11.83 9.90 10.20
CA ALA A 65 -12.37 11.18 9.76
C ALA A 65 -13.83 11.43 10.17
N LYS A 66 -14.58 10.39 10.59
CA LYS A 66 -15.99 10.50 10.96
C LYS A 66 -16.25 10.77 12.46
N PHE A 67 -15.21 10.90 13.27
CA PHE A 67 -15.30 11.08 14.73
C PHE A 67 -14.47 12.27 15.26
N GLY A 68 -14.21 13.29 14.43
CA GLY A 68 -13.68 14.59 14.86
C GLY A 68 -14.62 15.71 14.43
#